data_AF-A0A960MX58-F1
#
_entry.id   AF-A0A960MX58-F1
#
_cell.length_a   1.000
_cell.length_b   1.000
_cell.length_c   1.000
_cell.angle_alpha   90.00
_cell.angle_beta   90.00
_cell.angle_gamma   90.00
#
_symmetry.space_group_name_H-M   'P 1'
#
loop_
_entity.id
_entity.type
_entity.pdbx_description
1 polymer ?
#
loop_
_entity_poly.entity_id
_entity_poly.type
_entity_poly.pdbx_seq_one_letter_code
_entity_poly.pdbx_strand_id
1 'polypeptide(L)'
;MAIFVNEHTKVIVQGLTGGQGKYHGLRNQAYGTQVVGGVTPGKGGSDVEGIPVFNTVAEAVAATGATASFIAVPPKAASAAILEAAAAGIGFIVCITEGIPAQDEARTYNTLVRDYPNTRLLGPNCPG
;
A
#
# COMPACT_ATOMS: atom_id res chain seq x y z
N MET A 1 -22.67 2.00 -7.97
CA MET A 1 -21.59 2.08 -8.96
C MET A 1 -20.39 2.71 -8.27
N ALA A 2 -19.29 1.99 -8.14
CA ALA A 2 -18.07 2.50 -7.49
C ALA A 2 -17.07 3.01 -8.55
N ILE A 3 -16.11 3.86 -8.16
CA ILE A 3 -15.13 4.47 -9.09
C ILE A 3 -13.78 3.75 -9.03
N PHE A 4 -13.11 3.78 -7.87
CA PHE A 4 -11.75 3.24 -7.73
C PHE A 4 -11.69 1.87 -7.05
N VAL A 5 -12.47 1.68 -5.98
CA VAL A 5 -12.45 0.46 -5.16
C VAL A 5 -13.88 -0.02 -4.90
N ASN A 6 -14.02 -1.33 -4.68
CA ASN A 6 -15.28 -2.00 -4.41
C ASN A 6 -15.07 -3.21 -3.49
N GLU A 7 -16.14 -3.94 -3.19
CA GLU A 7 -16.14 -5.12 -2.33
C GLU A 7 -15.24 -6.27 -2.82
N HIS A 8 -14.83 -6.27 -4.10
CA HIS A 8 -13.91 -7.27 -4.67
C HIS A 8 -12.45 -6.81 -4.67
N THR A 9 -12.17 -5.58 -4.24
CA THR A 9 -10.81 -5.02 -4.25
C THR A 9 -9.97 -5.67 -3.15
N LYS A 10 -8.91 -6.37 -3.55
CA LYS A 10 -7.95 -6.99 -2.64
C LYS A 10 -6.84 -6.01 -2.28
N VAL A 11 -6.73 -5.69 -0.99
CA VAL A 11 -5.85 -4.66 -0.46
C VAL A 11 -4.70 -5.28 0.32
N ILE A 12 -3.47 -4.87 0.03
CA ILE A 12 -2.33 -5.07 0.93
C ILE A 12 -2.04 -3.80 1.73
N VAL A 13 -1.47 -3.96 2.92
CA VAL A 13 -1.04 -2.85 3.77
C VAL A 13 0.48 -2.80 3.86
N GLN A 14 1.10 -1.80 3.23
CA GLN A 14 2.53 -1.53 3.40
C GLN A 14 2.76 -0.81 4.74
N GLY A 15 3.58 -1.41 5.61
CA GLY A 15 3.72 -0.96 7.00
C GLY A 15 2.74 -1.62 7.98
N LEU A 16 2.14 -2.78 7.63
CA LEU A 16 1.10 -3.43 8.45
C LEU A 16 1.54 -3.68 9.91
N THR A 17 2.81 -4.00 10.16
CA THR A 17 3.27 -4.27 11.52
C THR A 17 3.62 -3.02 12.32
N GLY A 18 3.55 -1.83 11.71
CA GLY A 18 3.72 -0.54 12.38
C GLY A 18 2.41 -0.07 13.04
N GLY A 19 2.49 0.89 13.96
CA GLY A 19 1.33 1.33 14.75
C GLY A 19 0.13 1.78 13.91
N GLN A 20 0.34 2.68 12.94
CA GLN A 20 -0.74 3.20 12.07
C GLN A 20 -1.20 2.15 11.07
N GLY A 21 -0.29 1.38 10.46
CA GLY A 21 -0.63 0.30 9.53
C GLY A 21 -1.45 -0.80 10.19
N LYS A 22 -1.09 -1.24 11.40
CA LYS A 22 -1.87 -2.22 12.18
C LYS A 22 -3.23 -1.66 12.54
N TYR A 23 -3.27 -0.43 13.06
CA TYR A 23 -4.52 0.19 13.50
C TYR A 23 -5.54 0.35 12.36
N HIS A 24 -5.14 0.96 11.25
CA HIS A 24 -6.04 1.17 10.11
C HIS A 24 -6.30 -0.13 9.33
N GLY A 25 -5.30 -1.00 9.18
CA GLY A 25 -5.45 -2.29 8.50
C GLY A 25 -6.52 -3.17 9.14
N LEU A 26 -6.49 -3.32 10.47
CA LEU A 26 -7.48 -4.12 11.20
C LEU A 26 -8.87 -3.47 11.18
N ARG A 27 -8.97 -2.14 11.26
CA ARG A 27 -10.26 -1.44 11.15
C ARG A 27 -10.86 -1.58 9.75
N ASN A 28 -10.05 -1.48 8.70
CA ASN A 28 -10.48 -1.69 7.32
C ASN A 28 -10.98 -3.12 7.13
N GLN A 29 -10.25 -4.12 7.64
CA GLN A 29 -10.68 -5.52 7.60
C GLN A 29 -12.00 -5.72 8.35
N ALA A 30 -12.14 -5.18 9.55
CA ALA A 30 -13.36 -5.26 10.35
C ALA A 30 -14.57 -4.58 9.69
N TYR A 31 -14.33 -3.54 8.88
CA TYR A 31 -15.36 -2.88 8.07
C TYR A 31 -15.82 -3.71 6.86
N GLY A 32 -15.04 -4.73 6.47
CA GLY A 32 -15.34 -5.60 5.32
C GLY A 32 -14.42 -5.38 4.10
N THR A 33 -13.42 -4.50 4.20
CA THR A 33 -12.38 -4.40 3.16
C THR A 33 -11.59 -5.71 3.11
N GLN A 34 -11.34 -6.23 1.90
CA GLN A 34 -10.53 -7.44 1.74
C GLN A 34 -9.04 -7.13 1.94
N VAL A 35 -8.61 -7.01 3.19
CA VAL A 35 -7.19 -6.91 3.55
C VAL A 35 -6.58 -8.30 3.46
N VAL A 36 -5.83 -8.56 2.39
CA VAL A 36 -5.31 -9.89 2.04
C VAL A 36 -3.86 -10.12 2.47
N GLY A 37 -3.15 -9.08 2.87
CA GLY A 37 -1.77 -9.20 3.33
C GLY A 37 -1.18 -7.89 3.81
N GLY A 38 -0.03 -7.99 4.47
CA GLY A 38 0.81 -6.86 4.84
C GLY A 38 2.21 -6.98 4.29
N VAL A 39 2.90 -5.85 4.14
CA VAL A 39 4.31 -5.82 3.79
C VAL A 39 5.08 -5.13 4.91
N THR A 40 6.09 -5.81 5.44
CA THR A 40 7.10 -5.21 6.31
C THR A 40 8.42 -5.95 6.09
N PRO A 41 9.42 -5.31 5.46
CA PRO A 41 10.72 -5.91 5.24
C PRO A 41 11.34 -6.46 6.54
N GLY A 42 11.83 -7.70 6.49
CA GLY A 42 12.40 -8.41 7.63
C GLY A 42 11.39 -9.11 8.52
N LYS A 43 10.08 -9.04 8.22
CA LYS A 43 9.02 -9.72 8.96
C LYS A 43 8.17 -10.67 8.10
N GLY A 44 8.60 -10.96 6.88
CA GLY A 44 7.93 -11.93 6.02
C GLY A 44 7.79 -13.30 6.69
N GLY A 45 6.64 -13.96 6.51
CA GLY A 45 6.30 -15.24 7.13
C GLY A 45 5.64 -15.14 8.50
N SER A 46 5.47 -13.93 9.05
CA SER A 46 4.63 -13.68 10.23
C SER A 46 3.20 -13.31 9.85
N ASP A 47 2.32 -13.12 10.83
CA ASP A 47 0.96 -12.61 10.64
C ASP A 47 0.62 -11.48 11.63
N VAL A 48 -0.39 -10.69 11.28
CA VAL A 48 -1.04 -9.72 12.18
C VAL A 48 -2.52 -10.08 12.26
N GLU A 49 -2.92 -10.71 13.35
CA GLU A 49 -4.31 -11.15 13.57
C GLU A 49 -4.85 -12.02 12.40
N GLY A 50 -4.01 -12.93 11.90
CA GLY A 50 -4.35 -13.79 10.76
C GLY A 50 -4.12 -13.18 9.37
N ILE A 51 -3.69 -11.91 9.27
CA ILE A 51 -3.28 -11.29 8.00
C ILE A 51 -1.80 -11.64 7.73
N PRO A 52 -1.48 -12.37 6.64
CA PRO A 52 -0.10 -12.77 6.36
C PRO A 52 0.79 -11.56 6.03
N VAL A 53 2.02 -11.58 6.52
CA VAL A 53 3.04 -10.54 6.27
C VAL A 53 4.11 -11.07 5.33
N PHE A 54 4.47 -10.25 4.35
CA PHE A 54 5.50 -10.52 3.34
C PHE A 54 6.67 -9.53 3.47
N ASN A 55 7.83 -9.89 2.91
CA ASN A 55 8.98 -8.99 2.91
C ASN A 55 8.87 -7.93 1.82
N THR A 56 8.29 -8.28 0.67
CA THR A 56 8.14 -7.40 -0.48
C THR A 56 6.70 -7.33 -0.98
N VAL A 57 6.38 -6.27 -1.71
CA VAL A 57 5.07 -6.15 -2.37
C VAL A 57 4.89 -7.21 -3.45
N ALA A 58 5.95 -7.54 -4.19
CA ALA A 58 5.91 -8.57 -5.23
C ALA A 58 5.52 -9.95 -4.68
N GLU A 59 6.09 -10.35 -3.53
CA GLU A 59 5.70 -11.58 -2.83
C GLU A 59 4.21 -11.56 -2.43
N ALA A 60 3.76 -10.45 -1.85
CA ALA A 60 2.38 -10.30 -1.42
C ALA A 60 1.40 -10.38 -2.60
N VAL A 61 1.70 -9.71 -3.71
CA VAL A 61 0.89 -9.74 -4.93
C VAL A 61 0.85 -11.16 -5.50
N ALA A 62 1.99 -11.84 -5.63
CA ALA A 62 2.05 -13.20 -6.16
C ALA A 62 1.23 -14.19 -5.31
N ALA A 63 1.25 -14.05 -3.98
CA ALA A 63 0.54 -14.95 -3.08
C ALA A 63 -0.97 -14.67 -2.99
N THR A 64 -1.39 -13.41 -3.15
CA THR A 64 -2.78 -12.99 -2.79
C THR A 64 -3.60 -12.49 -3.98
N GLY A 65 -2.94 -12.08 -5.06
CA GLY A 65 -3.56 -11.38 -6.19
C GLY A 65 -4.05 -9.98 -5.81
N ALA A 66 -3.40 -9.31 -4.85
CA ALA A 66 -3.75 -7.95 -4.46
C ALA A 66 -3.71 -6.98 -5.65
N THR A 67 -4.68 -6.08 -5.71
CA THR A 67 -4.82 -5.09 -6.80
C THR A 67 -4.69 -3.65 -6.31
N ALA A 68 -4.76 -3.45 -4.99
CA ALA A 68 -4.62 -2.15 -4.34
C ALA A 68 -3.64 -2.21 -3.15
N SER A 69 -2.99 -1.08 -2.86
CA SER A 69 -2.07 -0.94 -1.72
C SER A 69 -2.44 0.26 -0.87
N PHE A 70 -2.59 0.03 0.43
CA PHE A 70 -2.71 1.07 1.46
C PHE A 70 -1.33 1.27 2.13
N ILE A 71 -0.74 2.44 1.99
CA ILE A 71 0.62 2.75 2.45
C ILE A 71 0.55 3.58 3.74
N ALA A 72 1.02 2.98 4.83
CA ALA A 72 1.11 3.57 6.16
C ALA A 72 2.55 3.43 6.71
N VAL A 73 3.52 3.99 6.00
CA VAL A 73 4.95 3.94 6.34
C VAL A 73 5.48 5.33 6.74
N PRO A 74 6.63 5.43 7.42
CA PRO A 74 7.25 6.72 7.70
C PRO A 74 7.61 7.51 6.43
N PRO A 75 7.72 8.85 6.49
CA PRO A 75 7.89 9.71 5.30
C PRO A 75 9.13 9.36 4.47
N LYS A 76 10.22 9.01 5.15
CA LYS A 76 11.49 8.59 4.53
C LYS A 76 11.37 7.34 3.67
N ALA A 77 10.33 6.52 3.87
CA ALA A 77 10.10 5.27 3.15
C ALA A 77 8.96 5.35 2.12
N ALA A 78 8.16 6.42 2.14
CA ALA A 78 6.92 6.48 1.36
C ALA A 78 7.14 6.48 -0.16
N SER A 79 8.12 7.24 -0.66
CA SER A 79 8.45 7.25 -2.09
C SER A 79 8.85 5.86 -2.61
N ALA A 80 9.67 5.14 -1.84
CA ALA A 80 10.06 3.78 -2.17
C ALA A 80 8.87 2.81 -2.13
N ALA A 81 8.02 2.90 -1.11
CA ALA A 81 6.81 2.08 -0.98
C ALA A 81 5.81 2.30 -2.14
N ILE A 82 5.64 3.54 -2.59
CA ILE A 82 4.78 3.87 -3.74
C ILE A 82 5.33 3.20 -5.01
N LEU A 83 6.62 3.38 -5.30
CA LEU A 83 7.23 2.83 -6.50
C LEU A 83 7.36 1.31 -6.44
N GLU A 84 7.57 0.71 -5.27
CA GLU A 84 7.58 -0.74 -5.08
C GLU A 84 6.20 -1.35 -5.39
N ALA A 85 5.11 -0.74 -4.90
CA ALA A 85 3.77 -1.19 -5.24
C ALA A 85 3.47 -1.09 -6.74
N ALA A 86 3.86 0.02 -7.37
CA ALA A 86 3.68 0.20 -8.80
C ALA A 86 4.46 -0.85 -9.60
N ALA A 87 5.72 -1.10 -9.23
CA ALA A 87 6.58 -2.12 -9.86
C ALA A 87 6.02 -3.54 -9.71
N ALA A 88 5.34 -3.83 -8.60
CA ALA A 88 4.68 -5.11 -8.36
C ALA A 88 3.33 -5.26 -9.09
N GLY A 89 2.90 -4.27 -9.88
CA GLY A 89 1.68 -4.33 -10.68
C GLY A 89 0.41 -3.89 -9.94
N ILE A 90 0.53 -3.21 -8.79
CA ILE A 90 -0.63 -2.61 -8.12
C ILE A 90 -1.20 -1.48 -8.97
N GLY A 91 -2.50 -1.55 -9.29
CA GLY A 91 -3.19 -0.55 -10.12
C GLY A 91 -3.65 0.68 -9.34
N PHE A 92 -3.91 0.55 -8.04
CA PHE A 92 -4.37 1.66 -7.20
C PHE A 92 -3.62 1.72 -5.86
N ILE A 93 -2.97 2.85 -5.61
CA ILE A 93 -2.17 3.10 -4.41
C ILE A 93 -2.79 4.25 -3.63
N VAL A 94 -3.02 4.04 -2.34
CA VAL A 94 -3.39 5.08 -1.38
C VAL A 94 -2.21 5.29 -0.43
N CYS A 95 -1.65 6.50 -0.42
CA CYS A 95 -0.60 6.87 0.52
C CYS A 95 -1.13 7.88 1.54
N ILE A 96 -1.20 7.48 2.81
CA ILE A 96 -1.69 8.35 3.88
C ILE A 96 -0.56 9.13 4.57
N THR A 97 0.70 8.80 4.26
CA THR A 97 1.87 9.37 4.94
C THR A 97 1.94 10.88 4.75
N GLU A 98 2.05 11.62 5.87
CA GLU A 98 2.30 13.06 5.89
C GLU A 98 3.80 13.37 5.99
N GLY A 99 4.25 14.53 5.48
CA GLY A 99 5.60 15.04 5.74
C GLY A 99 6.68 14.52 4.77
N ILE A 100 6.27 14.03 3.59
CA ILE A 100 7.20 13.76 2.49
C ILE A 100 7.66 15.12 1.94
N PRO A 101 8.97 15.35 1.72
CA PRO A 101 9.43 16.59 1.11
C PRO A 101 8.79 16.79 -0.28
N ALA A 102 8.27 17.99 -0.57
CA ALA A 102 7.58 18.27 -1.83
C ALA A 102 8.43 17.95 -3.09
N GLN A 103 9.76 18.11 -3.01
CA GLN A 103 10.67 17.72 -4.08
C GLN A 103 10.67 16.21 -4.32
N ASP A 104 10.61 15.41 -3.25
CA ASP A 104 10.55 13.95 -3.33
C ASP A 104 9.18 13.50 -3.86
N GLU A 105 8.09 14.16 -3.47
CA GLU A 105 6.76 13.91 -4.05
C GLU A 105 6.74 14.16 -5.56
N ALA A 106 7.23 15.32 -6.01
CA ALA A 106 7.29 15.65 -7.43
C ALA A 106 8.13 14.65 -8.24
N ARG A 107 9.29 14.23 -7.71
CA ARG A 107 10.14 13.21 -8.33
C ARG A 107 9.45 11.84 -8.37
N THR A 108 8.79 11.47 -7.28
CA THR A 108 8.08 10.18 -7.14
C THR A 108 6.92 10.12 -8.13
N TYR A 109 6.10 11.18 -8.19
CA TYR A 109 4.97 11.26 -9.11
C TYR A 109 5.41 11.23 -10.57
N ASN A 110 6.43 12.01 -10.94
CA ASN A 110 6.97 12.00 -12.31
C ASN A 110 7.51 10.62 -12.71
N THR A 111 8.18 9.93 -11.79
CA THR A 111 8.67 8.55 -12.01
C THR A 111 7.49 7.59 -12.15
N LEU A 112 6.50 7.68 -11.26
CA LEU A 112 5.32 6.83 -11.27
C LEU A 112 4.57 6.92 -12.60
N VAL A 113 4.27 8.14 -13.07
CA VAL A 113 3.52 8.36 -14.31
C VAL A 113 4.31 7.91 -15.53
N ARG A 114 5.63 8.13 -15.55
CA ARG A 114 6.50 7.75 -16.67
C ARG A 114 6.65 6.23 -16.79
N ASP A 115 6.91 5.56 -15.67
CA ASP A 115 7.34 4.16 -15.67
C ASP A 115 6.16 3.19 -15.44
N TYR A 116 5.08 3.65 -14.80
CA TYR A 116 3.91 2.85 -14.42
C TYR A 116 2.59 3.56 -14.78
N PRO A 117 2.32 3.83 -16.07
CA PRO A 117 1.18 4.66 -16.51
C PRO A 117 -0.20 4.07 -16.17
N ASN A 118 -0.28 2.79 -15.83
CA ASN A 118 -1.51 2.11 -15.42
C ASN A 118 -1.77 2.17 -13.91
N THR A 119 -0.83 2.68 -13.12
CA THR A 119 -0.97 2.82 -11.67
C THR A 119 -1.45 4.22 -11.32
N ARG A 120 -2.46 4.29 -10.45
CA ARG A 120 -2.99 5.55 -9.92
C ARG A 120 -2.59 5.72 -8.46
N LEU A 121 -2.21 6.93 -8.09
CA LEU A 121 -1.88 7.33 -6.72
C LEU A 121 -2.93 8.29 -6.18
N LEU A 122 -3.45 8.00 -4.99
CA LEU A 122 -4.22 8.92 -4.14
C LEU A 122 -3.37 9.30 -2.92
N GLY A 123 -3.24 10.60 -2.67
CA GLY A 123 -2.32 11.16 -1.68
C GLY A 123 -1.02 11.68 -2.31
N PRO A 124 0.08 11.82 -1.54
CA PRO A 124 0.21 11.52 -0.10
C PRO A 124 -0.57 12.50 0.81
N ASN A 125 -0.41 12.39 2.13
CA ASN A 125 -1.07 13.23 3.13
C ASN A 125 -2.61 13.33 2.94
N CYS A 126 -3.27 12.18 2.89
CA CYS A 126 -4.71 12.08 2.71
C CYS A 126 -5.31 11.06 3.72
N PRO A 127 -6.62 11.14 4.02
CA PRO A 127 -7.28 10.16 4.88
C PRO A 127 -7.54 8.81 4.18
N GLY A 128 -7.35 8.76 2.87
CA GLY A 128 -7.69 7.66 1.98
C GLY A 128 -8.80 8.00 0.99
#